data_AF-A0AAD7KJ54-F1
#
_entry.id   AF-A0AAD7KJ54-F1
#
_cell.length_a   1.000
_cell.length_b   1.000
_cell.length_c   1.000
_cell.angle_alpha   90.00
_cell.angle_beta   90.00
_cell.angle_gamma   90.00
#
_symmetry.space_group_name_H-M   'P 1'
#
loop_
_entity.id
_entity.type
_entity.pdbx_description
1 polymer ?
#
loop_
_entity_poly.entity_id
_entity_poly.type
_entity_poly.pdbx_seq_one_letter_code
_entity_poly.pdbx_strand_id
1 'polypeptide(L)'
;SICILGGIWHILTKPFAWARRALVWSGEAYLSYSLGALSVFGFIACCFVWFNTAYPSEFYGPTGPEASQAQAFTFLVRDQRLGANVGSAQGPTGLGKYLMRSPTGEVIFGGETMRFWDLRAPWLEPLRGPNGLDLSRLKKDIQPWQERRSAEYMTHAPLGSLNSVGGVATEINAVNYVSPRSWLATSHFVLGFFLFVGHLWHAGRARAAAAGFEKGIDRDFEPVLSMTPLN
;
A
#
# COMPACT_ATOMS: atom_id res chain seq x y z
N SER A 1 -22.96 2.04 -14.06
CA SER A 1 -23.42 1.83 -15.45
C SER A 1 -22.68 0.68 -16.13
N ILE A 2 -21.35 0.64 -16.11
CA ILE A 2 -20.52 -0.38 -16.82
C ILE A 2 -20.96 -1.82 -16.51
N CYS A 3 -21.06 -2.21 -15.23
CA CYS A 3 -21.44 -3.59 -14.87
C CYS A 3 -22.85 -4.00 -15.31
N ILE A 4 -23.81 -3.05 -15.35
CA ILE A 4 -25.19 -3.32 -15.78
C ILE A 4 -25.21 -3.62 -17.28
N LEU A 5 -24.58 -2.75 -18.08
CA LEU A 5 -24.51 -2.93 -19.53
C LEU A 5 -23.71 -4.19 -19.90
N GLY A 6 -22.58 -4.43 -19.21
CA GLY A 6 -21.80 -5.65 -19.37
C GLY A 6 -22.59 -6.92 -18.98
N GLY A 7 -23.39 -6.85 -17.92
CA GLY A 7 -24.26 -7.95 -17.50
C GLY A 7 -25.34 -8.27 -18.53
N ILE A 8 -26.06 -7.26 -19.02
CA ILE A 8 -27.06 -7.42 -20.09
C ILE A 8 -26.40 -8.02 -21.34
N TRP A 9 -25.23 -7.51 -21.71
CA TRP A 9 -24.45 -8.05 -22.83
C TRP A 9 -24.14 -9.54 -22.65
N HIS A 10 -23.68 -9.98 -21.47
CA HIS A 10 -23.37 -11.39 -21.21
C HIS A 10 -24.60 -12.32 -21.15
N ILE A 11 -25.80 -11.79 -20.87
CA ILE A 11 -27.06 -12.54 -20.97
C ILE A 11 -27.47 -12.74 -22.43
N LEU A 12 -27.34 -11.69 -23.25
CA LEU A 12 -27.83 -11.68 -24.63
C LEU A 12 -26.85 -12.27 -25.65
N THR A 13 -25.62 -12.57 -25.24
CA THR A 13 -24.58 -13.05 -26.15
C THR A 13 -24.00 -14.40 -25.71
N LYS A 14 -23.30 -15.05 -26.63
CA LYS A 14 -22.52 -16.28 -26.36
C LYS A 14 -21.03 -15.99 -26.59
N PRO A 15 -20.11 -16.74 -25.93
CA PRO A 15 -18.68 -16.56 -26.15
C PRO A 15 -18.27 -16.64 -27.62
N PHE A 16 -17.56 -15.63 -28.09
CA PHE A 16 -17.05 -15.58 -29.46
C PHE A 16 -16.01 -16.66 -29.73
N ALA A 17 -15.75 -16.93 -31.01
CA ALA A 17 -14.87 -18.02 -31.42
C ALA A 17 -13.43 -17.88 -30.89
N TRP A 18 -12.91 -16.65 -30.83
CA TRP A 18 -11.57 -16.40 -30.28
C TRP A 18 -11.50 -16.71 -28.78
N ALA A 19 -12.52 -16.32 -28.01
CA ALA A 19 -12.57 -16.59 -26.57
C ALA A 19 -12.68 -18.09 -26.29
N ARG A 20 -13.49 -18.81 -27.08
CA ARG A 20 -13.63 -20.27 -26.99
C ARG A 20 -12.31 -21.01 -27.19
N ARG A 21 -11.41 -20.50 -28.05
CA ARG A 21 -10.10 -21.11 -28.31
C ARG A 21 -9.02 -20.72 -27.30
N ALA A 22 -9.19 -19.60 -26.59
CA ALA A 22 -8.17 -19.07 -25.68
C ALA A 22 -8.29 -19.62 -24.25
N LEU A 23 -9.48 -20.05 -23.84
CA LEU A 23 -9.79 -20.38 -22.45
C LEU A 23 -10.12 -21.87 -22.27
N VAL A 24 -9.91 -22.36 -21.04
CA VAL A 24 -10.40 -23.66 -20.58
C VAL A 24 -11.82 -23.48 -20.02
N TRP A 25 -12.74 -24.35 -20.45
CA TRP A 25 -14.17 -24.29 -20.12
C TRP A 25 -14.55 -25.37 -19.11
N SER A 26 -14.09 -25.23 -17.86
CA SER A 26 -14.38 -26.16 -16.77
C SER A 26 -14.63 -25.40 -15.46
N GLY A 27 -15.33 -26.02 -14.52
CA GLY A 27 -15.60 -25.40 -13.21
C GLY A 27 -14.33 -25.01 -12.46
N GLU A 28 -13.29 -25.83 -12.50
CA GLU A 28 -12.00 -25.53 -11.87
C GLU A 28 -11.26 -24.38 -12.58
N ALA A 29 -11.37 -24.28 -13.91
CA ALA A 29 -10.82 -23.14 -14.64
C ALA A 29 -11.51 -21.83 -14.22
N TYR A 30 -12.85 -21.82 -14.12
CA TYR A 30 -13.60 -20.65 -13.67
C TYR A 30 -13.27 -20.23 -12.23
N LEU A 31 -13.08 -21.22 -11.34
CA LEU A 31 -12.55 -20.99 -10.00
C LEU A 31 -11.18 -20.31 -10.06
N SER A 32 -10.25 -20.85 -10.87
CA SER A 32 -8.90 -20.30 -10.99
C SER A 32 -8.88 -18.85 -11.49
N TYR A 33 -9.73 -18.49 -12.46
CA TYR A 33 -9.82 -17.12 -12.96
C TYR A 33 -10.28 -16.16 -11.85
N SER A 34 -11.26 -16.59 -11.05
CA SER A 34 -11.80 -15.82 -9.93
C SER A 34 -10.77 -15.67 -8.81
N LEU A 35 -10.01 -16.71 -8.48
CA LEU A 35 -8.90 -16.65 -7.51
C LEU A 35 -7.83 -15.64 -7.94
N GLY A 36 -7.49 -15.62 -9.24
CA GLY A 36 -6.54 -14.65 -9.80
C GLY A 36 -7.03 -13.21 -9.64
N ALA A 37 -8.31 -12.95 -9.93
CA ALA A 37 -8.91 -11.64 -9.75
C ALA A 37 -8.95 -11.21 -8.26
N LEU A 38 -9.38 -12.10 -7.36
CA LEU A 38 -9.44 -11.81 -5.92
C LEU A 38 -8.06 -11.57 -5.31
N SER A 39 -7.03 -12.26 -5.80
CA SER A 39 -5.64 -12.01 -5.39
C SER A 39 -5.23 -10.56 -5.66
N VAL A 40 -5.47 -10.09 -6.89
CA VAL A 40 -5.19 -8.69 -7.27
C VAL A 40 -6.02 -7.73 -6.41
N PHE A 41 -7.29 -8.05 -6.14
CA PHE A 41 -8.12 -7.22 -5.23
C PHE A 41 -7.55 -7.17 -3.81
N GLY A 42 -7.02 -8.28 -3.28
CA GLY A 42 -6.34 -8.31 -1.99
C GLY A 42 -5.12 -7.38 -1.93
N PHE A 43 -4.27 -7.43 -2.97
CA PHE A 43 -3.11 -6.53 -3.06
C PHE A 43 -3.53 -5.06 -3.24
N ILE A 44 -4.54 -4.78 -4.06
CA ILE A 44 -5.09 -3.42 -4.19
C ILE A 44 -5.61 -2.93 -2.84
N ALA A 45 -6.40 -3.73 -2.13
CA ALA A 45 -6.94 -3.37 -0.81
C ALA A 45 -5.83 -3.11 0.22
N CYS A 46 -4.78 -3.95 0.24
CA CYS A 46 -3.60 -3.76 1.08
C CYS A 46 -2.96 -2.37 0.86
N CYS A 47 -2.73 -1.98 -0.40
CA CYS A 47 -2.19 -0.66 -0.70
C CYS A 47 -3.19 0.46 -0.40
N PHE A 48 -4.48 0.26 -0.66
CA PHE A 48 -5.52 1.28 -0.46
C PHE A 48 -5.62 1.70 1.01
N VAL A 49 -5.67 0.73 1.93
CA VAL A 49 -5.76 1.03 3.37
C VAL A 49 -4.48 1.64 3.93
N TRP A 50 -3.33 1.33 3.32
CA TRP A 50 -2.04 1.83 3.77
C TRP A 50 -1.80 3.30 3.38
N PHE A 51 -2.38 3.78 2.27
CA PHE A 51 -2.05 5.10 1.70
C PHE A 51 -3.23 6.06 1.49
N ASN A 52 -4.47 5.57 1.30
CA ASN A 52 -5.52 6.37 0.66
C ASN A 52 -6.41 7.15 1.64
N THR A 53 -6.95 8.29 1.17
CA THR A 53 -7.89 9.18 1.88
C THR A 53 -9.28 8.59 2.09
N ALA A 54 -9.68 7.57 1.32
CA ALA A 54 -10.93 6.84 1.55
C ALA A 54 -10.94 6.07 2.88
N TYR A 55 -9.79 5.96 3.54
CA TYR A 55 -9.63 5.51 4.92
C TYR A 55 -9.24 6.72 5.79
N PRO A 56 -10.22 7.48 6.32
CA PRO A 56 -9.94 8.69 7.07
C PRO A 56 -9.11 8.40 8.32
N SER A 57 -8.07 9.20 8.55
CA SER A 57 -7.15 9.00 9.67
C SER A 57 -7.82 9.24 11.03
N GLU A 58 -8.96 9.91 11.06
CA GLU A 58 -9.84 10.04 12.23
C GLU A 58 -10.42 8.70 12.70
N PHE A 59 -10.64 7.74 11.78
CA PHE A 59 -11.19 6.43 12.11
C PHE A 59 -10.13 5.33 12.17
N TYR A 60 -9.14 5.40 11.27
CA TYR A 60 -8.14 4.34 11.09
C TYR A 60 -6.77 4.68 11.67
N GLY A 61 -6.60 5.86 12.26
CA GLY A 61 -5.30 6.40 12.64
C GLY A 61 -4.49 6.90 11.44
N PRO A 62 -3.31 7.50 11.67
CA PRO A 62 -2.47 8.01 10.60
C PRO A 62 -1.90 6.89 9.73
N THR A 63 -1.65 7.20 8.46
CA THR A 63 -0.80 6.34 7.63
C THR A 63 0.66 6.40 8.12
N GLY A 64 1.50 5.45 7.69
CA GLY A 64 2.95 5.50 7.98
C GLY A 64 3.61 6.81 7.52
N PRO A 65 3.41 7.22 6.25
CA PRO A 65 3.85 8.53 5.76
C PRO A 65 3.33 9.70 6.60
N GLU A 66 2.06 9.66 7.00
CA GLU A 66 1.43 10.73 7.78
C GLU A 66 2.03 10.87 9.19
N ALA A 67 2.22 9.76 9.90
CA ALA A 67 2.85 9.77 11.23
C ALA A 67 4.30 10.26 11.17
N SER A 68 5.04 9.90 10.11
CA SER A 68 6.42 10.35 9.91
C SER A 68 6.50 11.85 9.65
N GLN A 69 5.63 12.41 8.79
CA GLN A 69 5.58 13.85 8.57
C GLN A 69 5.08 14.61 9.81
N ALA A 70 4.15 14.02 10.55
CA ALA A 70 3.65 14.57 11.82
C ALA A 70 4.76 14.69 12.88
N GLN A 71 5.69 13.72 12.92
CA GLN A 71 6.88 13.82 13.77
C GLN A 71 7.75 15.01 13.38
N ALA A 72 8.12 15.14 12.10
CA ALA A 72 8.96 16.25 11.62
C ALA A 72 8.31 17.62 11.90
N PHE A 73 7.01 17.74 11.64
CA PHE A 73 6.25 18.95 11.94
C PHE A 73 6.24 19.28 13.43
N THR A 74 6.01 18.30 14.31
CA THR A 74 5.97 18.51 15.77
C THR A 74 7.29 19.08 16.30
N PHE A 75 8.43 18.52 15.87
CA PHE A 75 9.75 19.02 16.28
C PHE A 75 10.11 20.37 15.65
N LEU A 76 9.68 20.62 14.40
CA LEU A 76 9.82 21.93 13.76
C LEU A 76 9.10 23.00 14.58
N VAL A 77 7.83 22.79 14.95
CA VAL A 77 7.04 23.73 15.75
C VAL A 77 7.71 23.99 17.10
N ARG A 78 8.11 22.93 17.80
CA ARG A 78 8.76 23.03 19.11
C ARG A 78 10.03 23.89 19.02
N ASP A 79 10.92 23.57 18.09
CA ASP A 79 12.22 24.25 18.01
C ASP A 79 12.07 25.69 17.50
N GLN A 80 11.12 25.95 16.60
CA GLN A 80 10.79 27.31 16.20
C GLN A 80 10.32 28.17 17.38
N ARG A 81 9.48 27.61 18.27
CA ARG A 81 9.04 28.29 19.50
C ARG A 81 10.18 28.53 20.50
N LEU A 82 11.22 27.69 20.46
CA LEU A 82 12.47 27.89 21.21
C LEU A 82 13.42 28.89 20.54
N GLY A 83 13.02 29.52 19.43
CA GLY A 83 13.80 30.53 18.72
C GLY A 83 14.69 29.99 17.60
N ALA A 84 14.55 28.72 17.20
CA ALA A 84 15.31 28.17 16.08
C ALA A 84 14.84 28.72 14.73
N ASN A 85 15.80 29.12 13.89
CA ASN A 85 15.53 29.49 12.49
C ASN A 85 15.43 28.22 11.62
N VAL A 86 14.24 27.61 11.59
CA VAL A 86 14.02 26.30 10.94
C VAL A 86 14.33 26.26 9.44
N GLY A 87 14.28 27.40 8.74
CA GLY A 87 14.61 27.51 7.32
C GLY A 87 16.11 27.62 7.00
N SER A 88 16.96 27.90 8.00
CA SER A 88 18.42 28.01 7.84
C SER A 88 19.20 27.09 8.77
N ALA A 89 18.51 26.23 9.53
CA ALA A 89 19.13 25.27 10.42
C ALA A 89 19.72 24.11 9.63
N GLN A 90 21.05 24.07 9.52
CA GLN A 90 21.77 22.97 8.90
C GLN A 90 21.82 21.76 9.84
N GLY A 91 21.51 20.58 9.31
CA GLY A 91 21.65 19.30 9.98
C GLY A 91 23.07 18.73 9.84
N PRO A 92 23.39 17.62 10.54
CA PRO A 92 24.74 17.06 10.56
C PRO A 92 25.28 16.60 9.20
N THR A 93 24.41 16.28 8.25
CA THR A 93 24.77 15.83 6.89
C THR A 93 25.02 16.97 5.91
N GLY A 94 24.85 18.21 6.35
CA GLY A 94 24.88 19.39 5.51
C GLY A 94 23.52 19.75 4.85
N LEU A 95 22.54 18.85 4.88
CA LEU A 95 21.15 19.13 4.50
C LEU A 95 20.44 19.95 5.57
N GLY A 96 19.32 20.58 5.24
CA GLY A 96 18.50 21.28 6.22
C GLY A 96 17.87 20.31 7.23
N LYS A 97 17.94 20.67 8.52
CA LYS A 97 17.47 19.82 9.62
C LYS A 97 15.96 19.61 9.60
N TYR A 98 15.21 20.68 9.33
CA TYR A 98 13.74 20.68 9.33
C TYR A 98 13.14 20.76 7.94
N LEU A 99 13.78 21.52 7.04
CA LEU A 99 13.30 21.75 5.68
C LEU A 99 14.43 21.49 4.68
N MET A 100 14.11 20.88 3.55
CA MET A 100 15.03 20.65 2.44
C MET A 100 14.26 20.70 1.10
N ARG A 101 14.94 20.39 -0.01
CA ARG A 101 14.29 20.29 -1.32
C ARG A 101 14.07 18.83 -1.73
N SER A 102 12.95 18.57 -2.38
CA SER A 102 12.71 17.35 -3.15
C SER A 102 13.67 17.27 -4.35
N PRO A 103 13.73 16.12 -5.05
CA PRO A 103 14.48 16.01 -6.32
C PRO A 103 14.02 17.00 -7.41
N THR A 104 12.78 17.48 -7.34
CA THR A 104 12.17 18.42 -8.30
C THR A 104 12.09 19.86 -7.80
N GLY A 105 12.59 20.12 -6.59
CA GLY A 105 12.82 21.47 -6.07
C GLY A 105 11.77 21.99 -5.09
N GLU A 106 10.67 21.28 -4.83
CA GLU A 106 9.69 21.64 -3.81
C GLU A 106 10.30 21.64 -2.41
N VAL A 107 9.85 22.54 -1.54
CA VAL A 107 10.21 22.55 -0.12
C VAL A 107 9.46 21.43 0.60
N ILE A 108 10.22 20.55 1.24
CA ILE A 108 9.73 19.36 1.96
C ILE A 108 10.34 19.30 3.36
N PHE A 109 9.81 18.44 4.22
CA PHE A 109 10.43 18.18 5.52
C PHE A 109 11.77 17.43 5.37
N GLY A 110 12.70 17.72 6.27
CA GLY A 110 14.04 17.14 6.34
C GLY A 110 14.11 15.79 7.05
N GLY A 111 15.31 15.21 7.10
CA GLY A 111 15.55 13.91 7.73
C GLY A 111 14.98 12.74 6.94
N GLU A 112 14.76 11.60 7.59
CA GLU A 112 14.32 10.37 6.93
C GLU A 112 12.94 10.47 6.25
N THR A 113 12.11 11.42 6.71
CA THR A 113 10.77 11.65 6.14
C THR A 113 10.81 12.35 4.78
N MET A 114 12.00 12.68 4.26
CA MET A 114 12.16 13.13 2.87
C MET A 114 11.53 12.15 1.87
N ARG A 115 11.48 10.84 2.20
CA ARG A 115 10.85 9.79 1.38
C ARG A 115 9.33 9.88 1.32
N PHE A 116 8.69 10.66 2.18
CA PHE A 116 7.24 10.75 2.33
C PHE A 116 6.70 12.13 1.93
N TRP A 117 7.46 12.89 1.13
CA TRP A 117 7.11 14.25 0.74
C TRP A 117 5.83 14.35 -0.12
N ASP A 118 5.43 13.23 -0.73
CA ASP A 118 4.18 13.07 -1.49
C ASP A 118 2.92 13.09 -0.61
N LEU A 119 3.06 13.05 0.73
CA LEU A 119 1.92 13.11 1.64
C LEU A 119 1.10 14.39 1.41
N ARG A 120 -0.22 14.19 1.33
CA ARG A 120 -1.23 15.24 1.35
C ARG A 120 -2.16 14.95 2.53
N ALA A 121 -2.30 15.90 3.45
CA ALA A 121 -3.14 15.72 4.64
C ALA A 121 -3.83 17.04 5.03
N PRO A 122 -5.11 17.02 5.44
CA PRO A 122 -5.88 18.24 5.70
C PRO A 122 -5.26 19.13 6.79
N TRP A 123 -4.50 18.55 7.73
CA TRP A 123 -3.78 19.30 8.75
C TRP A 123 -2.48 19.95 8.26
N LEU A 124 -1.94 19.53 7.12
CA LEU A 124 -0.68 20.04 6.55
C LEU A 124 -0.91 20.94 5.32
N GLU A 125 -1.92 20.67 4.51
CA GLU A 125 -2.22 21.43 3.28
C GLU A 125 -2.29 22.96 3.45
N PRO A 126 -2.84 23.52 4.55
CA PRO A 126 -2.84 24.97 4.77
C PRO A 126 -1.43 25.60 4.76
N LEU A 127 -0.39 24.82 5.07
CA LEU A 127 1.00 25.28 5.14
C LEU A 127 1.76 25.10 3.81
N ARG A 128 1.09 24.57 2.77
CA ARG A 128 1.66 24.35 1.45
C ARG A 128 1.31 25.52 0.51
N GLY A 129 2.30 25.98 -0.23
CA GLY A 129 2.18 26.92 -1.35
C GLY A 129 2.56 26.27 -2.69
N PRO A 130 2.70 27.06 -3.78
CA PRO A 130 3.02 26.54 -5.10
C PRO A 130 4.35 25.78 -5.20
N ASN A 131 5.31 26.09 -4.31
CA ASN A 131 6.64 25.51 -4.29
C ASN A 131 6.87 24.53 -3.13
N GLY A 132 5.81 23.90 -2.60
CA GLY A 132 5.88 23.03 -1.42
C GLY A 132 5.58 23.78 -0.12
N LEU A 133 6.20 23.38 0.99
CA LEU A 133 5.98 24.01 2.30
C LEU A 133 6.41 25.48 2.30
N ASP A 134 5.51 26.37 2.73
CA ASP A 134 5.74 27.82 2.72
C ASP A 134 6.34 28.27 4.05
N LEU A 135 7.58 28.75 4.02
CA LEU A 135 8.31 29.21 5.21
C LEU A 135 7.61 30.38 5.91
N SER A 136 6.93 31.26 5.18
CA SER A 136 6.20 32.37 5.79
C SER A 136 5.00 31.86 6.59
N ARG A 137 4.27 30.85 6.07
CA ARG A 137 3.15 30.21 6.75
C ARG A 137 3.61 29.39 7.95
N LEU A 138 4.69 28.63 7.80
CA LEU A 138 5.30 27.90 8.93
C LEU A 138 5.69 28.83 10.09
N LYS A 139 6.11 30.06 9.78
CA LYS A 139 6.48 31.04 10.81
C LYS A 139 5.28 31.65 11.54
N LYS A 140 4.15 31.86 10.86
CA LYS A 140 3.08 32.75 11.37
C LYS A 140 1.67 32.16 11.41
N ASP A 141 1.41 31.09 10.65
CA ASP A 141 0.06 30.59 10.39
C ASP A 141 -0.22 29.21 11.02
N ILE A 142 0.74 28.61 11.72
CA ILE A 142 0.54 27.33 12.41
C ILE A 142 -0.50 27.49 13.52
N GLN A 143 -1.52 26.62 13.49
CA GLN A 143 -2.62 26.64 14.43
C GLN A 143 -2.46 25.58 15.53
N PRO A 144 -2.92 25.83 16.77
CA PRO A 144 -2.87 24.85 17.85
C PRO A 144 -3.56 23.51 17.53
N TRP A 145 -4.57 23.50 16.66
CA TRP A 145 -5.22 22.25 16.25
C TRP A 145 -4.35 21.39 15.32
N GLN A 146 -3.48 22.01 14.50
CA GLN A 146 -2.51 21.29 13.67
C GLN A 146 -1.44 20.65 14.56
N GLU A 147 -1.00 21.37 15.59
CA GLU A 147 -0.03 20.86 16.58
C GLU A 147 -0.58 19.67 17.38
N ARG A 148 -1.84 19.75 17.83
CA ARG A 148 -2.50 18.62 18.50
C ARG A 148 -2.61 17.42 17.57
N ARG A 149 -3.04 17.64 16.34
CA ARG A 149 -3.20 16.59 15.33
C ARG A 149 -1.88 15.92 15.00
N SER A 150 -0.80 16.68 14.84
CA SER A 150 0.52 16.11 14.56
C SER A 150 1.09 15.36 15.76
N ALA A 151 0.90 15.87 16.98
CA ALA A 151 1.32 15.18 18.19
C ALA A 151 0.57 13.85 18.39
N GLU A 152 -0.74 13.84 18.13
CA GLU A 152 -1.56 12.62 18.11
C GLU A 152 -1.04 11.63 17.07
N TYR A 153 -0.82 12.07 15.83
CA TYR A 153 -0.43 11.18 14.74
C TYR A 153 1.01 10.67 14.85
N MET A 154 1.96 11.45 15.37
CA MET A 154 3.31 10.95 15.60
C MET A 154 3.34 9.87 16.70
N THR A 155 2.44 9.95 17.68
CA THR A 155 2.38 9.01 18.81
C THR A 155 1.51 7.78 18.53
N HIS A 156 0.71 7.82 17.47
CA HIS A 156 -0.09 6.69 16.97
C HIS A 156 0.39 6.22 15.60
N ALA A 157 1.71 6.26 15.38
CA ALA A 157 2.31 5.70 14.18
C ALA A 157 1.94 4.20 14.06
N PRO A 158 1.71 3.65 12.85
CA PRO A 158 1.24 2.28 12.65
C PRO A 158 2.33 1.21 12.88
N LEU A 159 2.98 1.26 14.05
CA LEU A 159 4.01 0.33 14.51
C LEU A 159 3.58 -0.29 15.84
N GLY A 160 3.80 -1.60 15.95
CA GLY A 160 3.57 -2.35 17.17
C GLY A 160 3.92 -3.82 16.97
N SER A 161 4.00 -4.56 18.07
CA SER A 161 4.30 -5.99 18.07
C SER A 161 3.04 -6.84 17.84
N LEU A 162 3.24 -8.13 17.54
CA LEU A 162 2.14 -9.08 17.32
C LEU A 162 1.24 -9.24 18.56
N ASN A 163 1.80 -9.14 19.76
CA ASN A 163 1.05 -9.16 21.03
C ASN A 163 0.51 -7.78 21.44
N SER A 164 0.41 -6.85 20.49
CA SER A 164 -0.19 -5.52 20.63
C SER A 164 0.54 -4.53 21.53
N VAL A 165 1.86 -4.62 21.64
CA VAL A 165 2.68 -3.58 22.27
C VAL A 165 2.97 -2.50 21.24
N GLY A 166 2.43 -1.30 21.44
CA GLY A 166 2.57 -0.17 20.52
C GLY A 166 3.93 0.49 20.61
N GLY A 167 4.44 0.96 19.47
CA GLY A 167 5.74 1.63 19.37
C GLY A 167 6.75 0.85 18.54
N VAL A 168 8.03 1.20 18.70
CA VAL A 168 9.14 0.53 18.01
C VAL A 168 9.40 -0.86 18.60
N ALA A 169 10.16 -1.70 17.88
CA ALA A 169 10.43 -3.07 18.32
C ALA A 169 11.19 -3.19 19.66
N THR A 170 11.85 -2.10 20.09
CA THR A 170 12.58 -2.01 21.38
C THR A 170 11.77 -1.31 22.47
N GLU A 171 10.48 -1.03 22.22
CA GLU A 171 9.61 -0.39 23.21
C GLU A 171 9.29 -1.34 24.36
N ILE A 172 9.19 -0.80 25.58
CA ILE A 172 8.78 -1.58 26.74
C ILE A 172 7.26 -1.84 26.72
N ASN A 173 6.81 -2.87 27.44
CA ASN A 173 5.39 -3.17 27.57
C ASN A 173 4.65 -2.09 28.36
N ALA A 174 4.08 -1.10 27.66
CA ALA A 174 3.35 0.00 28.29
C ALA A 174 2.05 0.37 27.56
N VAL A 175 2.08 0.42 26.22
CA VAL A 175 0.94 0.86 25.41
C VAL A 175 0.36 -0.34 24.66
N ASN A 176 -0.94 -0.61 24.84
CA ASN A 176 -1.64 -1.64 24.09
C ASN A 176 -2.21 -1.04 22.78
N TYR A 177 -1.45 -1.13 21.69
CA TYR A 177 -1.81 -0.51 20.42
C TYR A 177 -1.16 -1.20 19.21
N VAL A 178 -1.97 -1.50 18.21
CA VAL A 178 -1.54 -1.74 16.82
C VAL A 178 -2.57 -1.08 15.93
N SER A 179 -2.10 -0.29 14.95
CA SER A 179 -2.99 0.43 14.03
C SER A 179 -3.92 -0.53 13.28
N PRO A 180 -5.21 -0.19 13.10
CA PRO A 180 -6.10 -0.89 12.18
C PRO A 180 -5.51 -1.00 10.76
N ARG A 181 -4.73 -0.01 10.32
CA ARG A 181 -4.07 -0.06 9.00
C ARG A 181 -3.07 -1.20 8.91
N SER A 182 -2.30 -1.46 9.97
CA SER A 182 -1.35 -2.57 10.02
C SER A 182 -2.08 -3.92 9.97
N TRP A 183 -3.14 -4.10 10.77
CA TRP A 183 -3.95 -5.31 10.74
C TRP A 183 -4.60 -5.57 9.38
N LEU A 184 -5.23 -4.54 8.80
CA LEU A 184 -5.92 -4.65 7.52
C LEU A 184 -4.93 -4.90 6.38
N ALA A 185 -3.82 -4.15 6.30
CA ALA A 185 -2.83 -4.32 5.23
C ALA A 185 -2.19 -5.72 5.28
N THR A 186 -1.71 -6.15 6.45
CA THR A 186 -1.04 -7.46 6.60
C THR A 186 -1.99 -8.63 6.30
N SER A 187 -3.21 -8.59 6.83
CA SER A 187 -4.20 -9.64 6.55
C SER A 187 -4.56 -9.73 5.07
N HIS A 188 -4.84 -8.60 4.39
CA HIS A 188 -5.19 -8.60 2.97
C HIS A 188 -4.01 -8.99 2.07
N PHE A 189 -2.78 -8.66 2.46
CA PHE A 189 -1.59 -9.12 1.75
C PHE A 189 -1.46 -10.65 1.81
N VAL A 190 -1.58 -11.24 3.01
CA VAL A 190 -1.49 -12.70 3.20
C VAL A 190 -2.60 -13.42 2.44
N LEU A 191 -3.84 -12.92 2.52
CA LEU A 191 -4.97 -13.46 1.77
C LEU A 191 -4.74 -13.35 0.24
N GLY A 192 -4.33 -12.17 -0.23
CA GLY A 192 -4.03 -11.94 -1.65
C GLY A 192 -2.95 -12.87 -2.18
N PHE A 193 -1.90 -13.11 -1.39
CA PHE A 193 -0.84 -14.06 -1.72
C PHE A 193 -1.34 -15.50 -1.82
N PHE A 194 -2.07 -16.01 -0.82
CA PHE A 194 -2.56 -17.39 -0.87
C PHE A 194 -3.64 -17.60 -1.96
N LEU A 195 -4.44 -16.58 -2.27
CA LEU A 195 -5.33 -16.61 -3.43
C LEU A 195 -4.56 -16.67 -4.75
N PHE A 196 -3.39 -16.02 -4.85
CA PHE A 196 -2.51 -16.15 -6.01
C PHE A 196 -1.96 -17.58 -6.14
N VAL A 197 -1.51 -18.16 -5.03
CA VAL A 197 -1.05 -19.56 -5.02
C VAL A 197 -2.19 -20.50 -5.43
N GLY A 198 -3.40 -20.28 -4.92
CA GLY A 198 -4.60 -21.01 -5.33
C GLY A 198 -4.94 -20.85 -6.80
N HIS A 199 -4.75 -19.65 -7.36
CA HIS A 199 -4.88 -19.39 -8.80
C HIS A 199 -3.90 -20.25 -9.61
N LEU A 200 -2.61 -20.23 -9.27
CA LEU A 200 -1.59 -21.03 -9.97
C LEU A 200 -1.90 -22.53 -9.90
N TRP A 201 -2.26 -23.01 -8.71
CA TRP A 201 -2.61 -24.41 -8.48
C TRP A 201 -3.79 -24.85 -9.35
N HIS A 202 -4.93 -24.15 -9.25
CA HIS A 202 -6.15 -24.55 -9.96
C HIS A 202 -6.08 -24.27 -11.46
N ALA A 203 -5.39 -23.21 -11.91
CA ALA A 203 -5.22 -22.95 -13.34
C ALA A 203 -4.34 -24.03 -14.00
N GLY A 204 -3.24 -24.42 -13.34
CA GLY A 204 -2.38 -25.51 -13.78
C GLY A 204 -3.12 -26.84 -13.83
N ARG A 205 -3.81 -27.20 -12.73
CA ARG A 205 -4.59 -28.45 -12.65
C ARG A 205 -5.74 -28.48 -13.66
N ALA A 206 -6.49 -27.39 -13.83
CA ALA A 206 -7.57 -27.32 -14.80
C ALA A 206 -7.08 -27.54 -16.24
N ARG A 207 -5.90 -26.99 -16.58
CA ARG A 207 -5.27 -27.20 -17.88
C ARG A 207 -4.81 -28.65 -18.07
N ALA A 208 -4.13 -29.22 -17.07
CA ALA A 208 -3.69 -30.62 -17.12
C ALA A 208 -4.88 -31.58 -17.24
N ALA A 209 -5.97 -31.31 -16.51
CA ALA A 209 -7.18 -32.11 -16.54
C ALA A 209 -7.93 -32.00 -17.88
N ALA A 210 -8.02 -30.79 -18.44
CA ALA A 210 -8.61 -30.59 -19.76
C ALA A 210 -7.82 -31.28 -20.88
N ALA A 211 -6.51 -31.46 -20.70
CA ALA A 211 -5.64 -32.18 -21.63
C ALA A 211 -5.47 -33.68 -21.29
N GLY A 212 -6.01 -34.15 -20.16
CA GLY A 212 -6.10 -35.57 -19.79
C GLY A 212 -4.85 -36.20 -19.16
N PHE A 213 -3.94 -35.40 -18.59
CA PHE A 213 -2.69 -35.90 -17.98
C PHE A 213 -2.50 -35.48 -16.52
N GLU A 214 -3.55 -35.00 -15.84
CA GLU A 214 -3.46 -34.54 -14.45
C GLU A 214 -3.14 -35.65 -13.43
N LYS A 215 -3.33 -36.91 -13.81
CA LYS A 215 -3.09 -38.09 -12.96
C LYS A 215 -1.72 -38.74 -13.17
N GLY A 216 -0.90 -38.18 -14.07
CA GLY A 216 0.42 -38.71 -14.41
C GLY A 216 0.60 -38.88 -15.90
N ILE A 217 1.82 -39.30 -16.27
CA ILE A 217 2.22 -39.57 -17.65
C ILE A 217 1.80 -41.00 -18.01
N ASP A 218 1.23 -41.17 -19.21
CA ASP A 218 0.97 -42.48 -19.77
C ASP A 218 2.31 -43.20 -20.05
N ARG A 219 2.49 -44.38 -19.44
CA ARG A 219 3.73 -45.15 -19.57
C ARG A 219 3.93 -45.70 -20.98
N ASP A 220 2.85 -45.89 -21.74
CA ASP A 220 2.91 -46.40 -23.11
C ASP A 220 3.11 -45.25 -24.12
N PHE A 221 2.85 -43.99 -23.73
CA PHE A 221 2.89 -42.81 -24.60
C PHE A 221 3.54 -41.59 -23.92
N GLU A 222 4.76 -41.74 -23.41
CA GLU A 222 5.52 -40.64 -22.81
C GLU A 222 5.95 -39.61 -23.89
N PRO A 223 5.44 -38.36 -23.87
CA PRO A 223 5.65 -37.42 -24.99
C PRO A 223 7.12 -37.06 -25.23
N VAL A 224 7.92 -37.01 -24.16
CA VAL A 224 9.34 -36.66 -24.23
C VAL A 224 10.13 -37.69 -25.05
N LEU A 225 9.74 -38.97 -25.03
CA LEU A 225 10.40 -40.03 -25.81
C LEU A 225 10.18 -39.89 -27.32
N SER A 226 9.17 -39.13 -27.75
CA SER A 226 8.92 -38.84 -29.17
C SER A 226 9.60 -37.56 -29.67
N MET A 227 10.22 -36.78 -28.78
CA MET A 227 10.91 -35.54 -29.14
C MET A 227 12.35 -35.82 -29.59
N THR A 228 12.88 -34.97 -30.47
CA THR A 228 14.30 -35.01 -30.84
C THR A 228 15.17 -34.68 -29.62
N PRO A 229 16.27 -35.43 -29.38
CA PRO A 229 17.24 -35.08 -28.35
C PRO A 229 17.76 -33.66 -28.52
N LEU A 230 18.12 -33.02 -27.40
CA LEU A 230 18.59 -31.63 -27.41
C LEU A 230 20.09 -31.48 -27.74
N ASN A 231 20.81 -32.59 -27.91
CA ASN A 231 22.27 -32.65 -28.17
C ASN A 231 22.57 -33.10 -29.60
#